data_AF-A0A971KKN4-F1
#
_entry.id   AF-A0A971KKN4-F1
#
_cell.length_a   1.000
_cell.length_b   1.000
_cell.length_c   1.000
_cell.angle_alpha   90.00
_cell.angle_beta   90.00
_cell.angle_gamma   90.00
#
_symmetry.space_group_name_H-M   'P 1'
#
loop_
_entity.id
_entity.type
_entity.pdbx_description
1 polymer ?
#
loop_
_entity_poly.entity_id
_entity_poly.type
_entity_poly.pdbx_seq_one_letter_code
_entity_poly.pdbx_strand_id
1 'polypeptide(L)' 'MFNFKEKNNEMEEMLESLRNAHNEWKDKEKFFQEVTDPDLVDIAIYEMEASKIKYIYLLKKLKEEMGIGKAVADNKIE' A
#
# COMPACT_ATOMS: atom_id res chain seq x y z
N MET A 1 25.31 -20.05 -4.47
CA MET A 1 25.62 -18.94 -3.55
C MET A 1 24.50 -17.93 -3.73
N PHE A 2 23.58 -17.81 -2.76
CA PHE A 2 22.48 -16.85 -2.85
C PHE A 2 23.06 -15.43 -2.88
N ASN A 3 22.72 -14.66 -3.91
CA ASN A 3 23.36 -13.40 -4.22
C ASN A 3 22.73 -12.27 -3.38
N PHE A 4 23.42 -11.83 -2.33
CA PHE A 4 22.93 -10.82 -1.39
C PHE A 4 22.54 -9.49 -2.08
N LYS A 5 23.11 -9.22 -3.26
CA LYS A 5 22.82 -8.04 -4.07
C LYS A 5 21.41 -8.08 -4.70
N GLU A 6 20.94 -9.24 -5.13
CA GLU A 6 19.61 -9.41 -5.74
C GLU A 6 18.50 -9.16 -4.72
N LYS A 7 18.67 -9.70 -3.50
CA LYS A 7 17.72 -9.48 -2.40
C LYS A 7 17.58 -8.02 -1.98
N ASN A 8 18.68 -7.26 -2.03
CA ASN A 8 18.64 -5.83 -1.72
C ASN A 8 17.87 -5.03 -2.80
N ASN A 9 18.08 -5.36 -4.07
CA ASN A 9 17.34 -4.71 -5.17
C ASN A 9 15.84 -4.99 -5.09
N GLU A 10 15.44 -6.24 -4.82
CA GLU A 10 14.02 -6.61 -4.66
C GLU A 10 13.36 -5.82 -3.51
N MET A 11 14.07 -5.64 -2.39
CA MET A 11 13.57 -4.85 -1.27
C MET A 11 13.41 -3.37 -1.63
N GLU A 12 14.36 -2.80 -2.37
CA GLU A 12 14.26 -1.41 -2.86
C GLU A 12 13.07 -1.24 -3.81
N GLU A 13 12.84 -2.18 -4.73
CA GLU A 13 11.70 -2.17 -5.65
C GLU A 13 10.35 -2.28 -4.92
N MET A 14 10.27 -3.10 -3.87
CA MET A 14 9.08 -3.21 -3.03
C MET A 14 8.80 -1.90 -2.26
N LEU A 15 9.84 -1.27 -1.72
CA LEU A 15 9.73 0.01 -1.02
C LEU A 15 9.30 1.13 -1.97
N GLU A 16 9.86 1.16 -3.18
CA GLU A 16 9.47 2.12 -4.22
C GLU A 16 8.00 1.94 -4.62
N SER A 17 7.57 0.69 -4.84
CA SER A 17 6.18 0.36 -5.15
C SER A 17 5.22 0.78 -4.05
N LEU A 18 5.61 0.60 -2.78
CA LEU A 18 4.83 1.03 -1.62
C LEU A 18 4.71 2.56 -1.55
N ARG A 19 5.81 3.29 -1.79
CA ARG A 19 5.81 4.76 -1.82
C ARG A 19 4.90 5.28 -2.94
N ASN A 20 4.97 4.67 -4.12
CA ASN A 20 4.14 5.05 -5.25
C ASN A 20 2.66 4.80 -4.98
N ALA A 21 2.29 3.67 -4.38
CA ALA A 21 0.91 3.40 -3.99
C ALA A 21 0.41 4.37 -2.90
N HIS A 22 1.27 4.78 -1.97
CA HIS A 22 0.92 5.79 -0.96
C HIS A 22 0.68 7.16 -1.60
N ASN A 23 1.56 7.60 -2.49
CA ASN A 23 1.39 8.86 -3.22
C ASN A 23 0.11 8.85 -4.06
N GLU A 24 -0.14 7.76 -4.80
CA GLU A 24 -1.38 7.57 -5.56
C GLU A 24 -2.61 7.70 -4.66
N TRP A 25 -2.60 7.06 -3.48
CA TRP A 25 -3.70 7.20 -2.53
C TRP A 25 -3.89 8.64 -2.05
N LYS A 26 -2.81 9.37 -1.73
CA LYS A 26 -2.89 10.79 -1.35
C LYS A 26 -3.45 11.66 -2.47
N ASP A 27 -3.09 11.38 -3.71
CA ASP A 27 -3.61 12.11 -4.88
C ASP A 27 -5.10 11.83 -5.09
N LYS A 28 -5.55 10.59 -4.94
CA LYS A 28 -6.97 10.22 -5.04
C LYS A 28 -7.80 10.73 -3.86
N GLU A 29 -7.24 10.75 -2.66
CA GLU A 29 -7.86 11.40 -1.50
C GLU A 29 -8.06 12.89 -1.77
N LYS A 30 -7.05 13.59 -2.31
CA LYS A 30 -7.17 14.99 -2.71
C LYS A 30 -8.26 15.20 -3.77
N PHE A 31 -8.28 14.36 -4.81
CA PHE A 31 -9.32 14.41 -5.85
C PHE A 31 -10.73 14.27 -5.25
N PHE A 32 -10.93 13.32 -4.34
CA PHE A 32 -12.20 13.16 -3.64
C PHE A 32 -12.60 14.37 -2.77
N GLN A 33 -11.63 15.09 -2.18
CA GLN A 33 -11.92 16.33 -1.43
C GLN A 33 -12.26 17.52 -2.35
N GLU A 34 -11.73 17.55 -3.57
CA GLU A 34 -11.87 18.67 -4.50
C GLU A 34 -13.01 18.49 -5.51
N VAL A 35 -13.52 17.26 -5.70
CA VAL A 35 -14.58 16.99 -6.67
C VAL A 35 -15.89 17.69 -6.27
N THR A 36 -16.44 18.47 -7.19
CA THR A 36 -17.70 19.20 -7.01
C THR A 36 -18.81 18.73 -7.97
N ASP A 37 -18.44 18.00 -9.02
CA ASP A 37 -19.38 17.42 -9.97
C ASP A 37 -20.03 16.16 -9.35
N PRO A 38 -21.35 16.15 -9.11
CA PRO A 38 -22.05 15.01 -8.53
C PRO A 38 -21.85 13.71 -9.31
N ASP A 39 -21.73 13.78 -10.64
CA ASP A 39 -21.57 12.60 -11.50
C ASP A 39 -20.17 11.98 -11.36
N LEU A 40 -19.22 12.71 -10.76
CA LEU A 40 -17.84 12.26 -10.53
C LEU A 40 -17.56 11.83 -9.08
N VAL A 41 -18.50 12.03 -8.15
CA VAL A 41 -18.29 11.69 -6.73
C VAL A 41 -18.09 10.19 -6.56
N ASP A 42 -18.92 9.37 -7.21
CA ASP A 42 -18.84 7.91 -7.09
C ASP A 42 -17.51 7.34 -7.60
N ILE A 43 -17.01 7.87 -8.74
CA ILE A 43 -15.70 7.47 -9.25
C ILE A 43 -14.57 7.94 -8.33
N ALA A 44 -14.66 9.14 -7.74
CA ALA A 44 -13.67 9.63 -6.80
C ALA A 44 -13.60 8.78 -5.52
N ILE A 45 -14.75 8.34 -4.99
CA ILE A 45 -14.82 7.39 -3.87
C ILE A 45 -14.16 6.07 -4.24
N TYR A 46 -14.53 5.50 -5.40
CA TYR A 46 -14.00 4.23 -5.88
C TYR A 46 -12.48 4.26 -6.02
N GLU A 47 -11.92 5.29 -6.66
CA GLU A 47 -10.48 5.41 -6.87
C GLU A 47 -9.71 5.63 -5.56
N MET A 48 -10.26 6.40 -4.63
CA MET A 48 -9.68 6.61 -3.30
C MET A 48 -9.61 5.29 -2.52
N GLU A 49 -10.70 4.53 -2.47
CA GLU A 49 -10.72 3.25 -1.74
C GLU A 49 -9.85 2.19 -2.43
N ALA A 50 -9.85 2.13 -3.77
CA ALA A 50 -9.02 1.18 -4.51
C ALA A 50 -7.51 1.42 -4.28
N SER A 51 -7.07 2.68 -4.36
CA SER A 51 -5.66 3.05 -4.10
C SER A 51 -5.24 2.78 -2.65
N LYS A 52 -6.12 3.05 -1.68
CA LYS A 52 -5.91 2.70 -0.27
C LYS A 52 -5.76 1.20 -0.04
N ILE A 53 -6.64 0.38 -0.63
CA ILE A 53 -6.57 -1.08 -0.56
C ILE A 53 -5.25 -1.58 -1.14
N LYS A 54 -4.83 -1.05 -2.30
CA LYS A 54 -3.54 -1.37 -2.93
C LYS A 54 -2.36 -1.06 -2.01
N TYR A 55 -2.32 0.12 -1.41
CA TYR A 55 -1.28 0.49 -0.44
C TYR A 55 -1.24 -0.47 0.76
N ILE A 56 -2.40 -0.76 1.37
CA ILE A 56 -2.49 -1.67 2.52
C ILE A 56 -2.00 -3.08 2.14
N TYR A 57 -2.36 -3.57 0.96
CA TYR A 57 -1.91 -4.86 0.45
C TYR A 57 -0.38 -4.92 0.31
N LEU A 58 0.22 -3.92 -0.33
CA LEU A 58 1.68 -3.84 -0.49
C LEU A 58 2.40 -3.73 0.86
N LEU A 59 1.83 -2.97 1.80
CA LEU A 59 2.38 -2.85 3.15
C LEU A 59 2.38 -4.20 3.89
N LYS A 60 1.31 -4.99 3.74
CA LYS A 60 1.24 -6.35 4.30
C LYS A 60 2.31 -7.24 3.67
N LYS A 61 2.47 -7.21 2.35
CA LYS A 61 3.50 -7.98 1.64
C LYS A 61 4.92 -7.62 2.06
N LEU A 62 5.22 -6.34 2.22
CA LEU A 62 6.53 -5.90 2.73
C LEU A 62 6.79 -6.41 4.15
N LYS A 63 5.79 -6.35 5.04
CA LYS A 63 5.91 -6.89 6.40
C LYS A 63 6.09 -8.40 6.45
N GLU A 64 5.45 -9.14 5.54
CA GLU A 64 5.64 -10.57 5.37
C GLU A 64 7.10 -10.87 4.95
N GLU A 65 7.62 -10.14 3.96
CA GLU A 65 8.99 -10.32 3.46
C GLU A 65 10.06 -9.94 4.51
N MET A 66 9.82 -8.89 5.30
CA MET A 66 10.68 -8.51 6.41
C MET A 66 10.54 -9.42 7.64
N GLY A 67 9.62 -10.38 7.64
CA GLY A 67 9.35 -11.25 8.79
C GLY A 67 8.68 -10.55 9.98
N ILE A 68 8.21 -9.32 9.81
CA ILE A 68 7.56 -8.50 10.86
C ILE A 68 6.09 -8.94 11.06
N GLY A 69 5.48 -9.59 10.06
CA GLY A 69 4.06 -9.97 10.06
C GLY A 69 3.65 -11.11 11.00
N LYS A 70 4.58 -11.93 11.51
CA LYS A 70 4.25 -13.09 12.37
C LYS A 70 4.00 -12.72 13.85
N ALA A 71 4.59 -11.65 14.36
CA ALA A 71 4.49 -11.31 15.79
C ALA A 71 3.12 -10.77 16.24
N VAL A 72 2.23 -10.40 15.31
CA VAL A 72 0.92 -9.77 15.65
C VAL A 72 -0.22 -10.81 15.71
N ALA A 73 -0.05 -11.99 15.10
CA ALA A 73 -1.09 -13.03 15.09
C ALA A 73 -1.14 -13.81 16.42
N ASP A 74 -0.04 -13.89 17.15
CA ASP A 74 0.05 -14.70 18.38
C ASP A 74 -0.38 -13.95 19.66
N ASN A 75 -0.78 -12.67 19.56
CA ASN A 75 -1.16 -11.83 20.70
C ASN A 75 -2.68 -11.54 20.79
N LYS A 76 -3.51 -12.43 20.24
CA LYS A 76 -4.97 -12.43 20.42
C LYS A 76 -5.48 -13.77 20.97
N ILE A 77 -4.93 -14.21 22.10
CA ILE A 77 -5.59 -15.17 22.98
C ILE A 77 -5.25 -14.80 24.42
N GLU A 78 -5.96 -13.80 24.97
CA GLU A 78 -6.36 -13.73 26.39
C GLU A 78 -7.69 -12.98 26.48
#